data_AF-A0A7W4ZAM6-F1
#
_entry.id   AF-A0A7W4ZAM6-F1
#
_cell.length_a   1.000
_cell.length_b   1.000
_cell.length_c   1.000
_cell.angle_alpha   90.00
_cell.angle_beta   90.00
_cell.angle_gamma   90.00
#
_symmetry.space_group_name_H-M   'P 1'
#
loop_
_entity.id
_entity.type
_entity.pdbx_description
1 polymer ?
#
loop_
_entity_poly.entity_id
_entity_poly.type
_entity_poly.pdbx_seq_one_letter_code
_entity_poly.pdbx_strand_id
1 'polypeptide(L)'
;MTQFCLLLPAVLLVAHFRQQSRWETLAVRRFPLKPLERWLPALLVFLAVQMLLVQVLDIDPGEFMKSLAGSRHLPLVLMIALAAPLLLPVQRLAAHAPWALWHPAADFGIVYLTALWPVPLGQLSFIFALSLLLGLAREKSGSVLLPILLHAGNNLASAITVIYLGTA
;
A
#
# COMPACT_ATOMS: atom_id res chain seq x y z
N MET A 1 17.29 5.34 -0.44
CA MET A 1 17.59 5.04 0.98
C MET A 1 17.84 6.31 1.79
N THR A 2 18.74 7.20 1.38
CA THR A 2 19.08 8.46 2.07
C THR A 2 17.90 9.42 2.27
N GLN A 3 17.00 9.53 1.28
CA GLN A 3 15.77 10.32 1.41
C GLN A 3 14.83 9.79 2.50
N PHE A 4 14.72 8.47 2.65
CA PHE A 4 13.88 7.83 3.66
C PHE A 4 14.41 8.08 5.09
N CYS A 5 15.73 8.02 5.28
CA CYS A 5 16.38 8.28 6.57
C CYS A 5 16.30 9.75 7.02
N LEU A 6 16.11 10.69 6.09
CA LEU A 6 15.95 12.12 6.38
C LEU A 6 14.50 12.54 6.52
N LEU A 7 13.59 11.93 5.75
CA LEU A 7 12.16 12.17 5.84
C LEU A 7 11.58 11.64 7.15
N LEU A 8 11.95 10.42 7.58
CA LEU A 8 11.37 9.80 8.79
C LEU A 8 11.52 10.66 10.06
N PRO A 9 12.71 11.20 10.41
CA PRO A 9 12.88 12.02 11.60
C PRO A 9 12.17 13.37 11.50
N ALA A 10 12.22 14.01 10.33
CA ALA A 10 11.56 15.29 10.08
C ALA A 10 10.03 15.15 10.20
N VAL A 11 9.49 14.06 9.67
CA VAL A 11 8.07 13.68 9.77
C VAL A 11 7.66 13.42 11.21
N LEU A 12 8.46 12.67 11.96
CA LEU A 12 8.17 12.36 13.37
C LEU A 12 8.25 13.61 14.27
N LEU A 13 9.11 14.58 13.92
CA LEU A 13 9.20 15.88 14.58
C LEU A 13 7.98 16.77 14.30
N VAL A 14 7.50 16.81 13.04
CA VAL A 14 6.37 17.67 12.62
C VAL A 14 5.02 17.09 13.07
N ALA A 15 4.88 15.77 13.12
CA ALA A 15 3.63 15.11 13.52
C ALA A 15 3.38 15.07 15.04
N HIS A 16 4.14 15.84 15.83
CA HIS A 16 3.96 15.90 17.28
C HIS A 16 2.80 16.81 17.69
N PHE A 17 1.58 16.26 17.64
CA PHE A 17 0.39 16.93 18.18
C PHE A 17 0.40 16.85 19.71
N ARG A 18 0.68 17.98 20.37
CA ARG A 18 0.79 18.06 21.84
C ARG A 18 -0.46 17.63 22.62
N GLN A 19 -1.62 17.55 21.95
CA GLN A 19 -2.92 17.25 22.58
C GLN A 19 -3.54 15.91 22.18
N GLN A 20 -2.91 15.12 21.29
CA GLN A 20 -3.43 13.83 20.85
C GLN A 20 -2.35 12.75 20.96
N SER A 21 -2.74 11.55 21.35
CA SER A 21 -1.79 10.44 21.35
C SER A 21 -1.43 10.06 19.90
N ARG A 22 -0.18 9.61 19.69
CA ARG A 22 0.29 9.15 18.36
C ARG A 22 -0.60 8.06 17.75
N TRP A 23 -1.29 7.27 18.57
CA TRP A 23 -2.21 6.23 18.10
C TRP A 23 -3.53 6.79 17.56
N GLU A 24 -4.04 7.88 18.16
CA GLU A 24 -5.23 8.61 17.71
C GLU A 24 -4.93 9.39 16.42
N THR A 25 -3.86 10.21 16.45
CA THR A 25 -2.83 10.32 15.40
C THR A 25 -3.06 9.53 14.11
N LEU A 26 -2.65 8.28 14.22
CA LEU A 26 -2.58 7.30 13.15
C LEU A 26 -3.93 6.65 12.82
N ALA A 27 -4.96 6.90 13.62
CA ALA A 27 -6.22 6.15 13.62
C ALA A 27 -6.02 4.62 13.71
N VAL A 28 -5.07 4.18 14.54
CA VAL A 28 -4.88 2.76 14.86
C VAL A 28 -5.94 2.36 15.87
N ARG A 29 -7.14 2.12 15.36
CA ARG A 29 -8.29 1.64 16.14
C ARG A 29 -8.76 0.31 15.59
N ARG A 30 -9.27 -0.54 16.47
CA ARG A 30 -9.97 -1.76 16.05
C ARG A 30 -11.19 -1.37 15.20
N PHE A 31 -11.48 -2.19 14.20
CA PHE A 31 -12.68 -2.05 13.37
C PHE A 31 -13.46 -3.37 13.44
N PRO A 32 -14.80 -3.35 13.29
CA PRO A 32 -15.58 -4.59 13.23
C PRO A 32 -15.12 -5.44 12.04
N LEU A 33 -15.25 -6.76 12.10
CA LEU A 33 -14.82 -7.63 10.99
C LEU A 33 -15.77 -7.57 9.78
N LYS A 34 -17.03 -7.21 9.99
CA LYS A 34 -18.09 -7.15 8.95
C LYS A 34 -17.71 -6.38 7.66
N PRO A 35 -16.98 -5.25 7.69
CA PRO A 35 -16.50 -4.59 6.48
C PRO A 35 -15.60 -5.49 5.62
N LEU A 36 -14.86 -6.45 6.19
CA LEU A 36 -14.02 -7.37 5.42
C LEU A 36 -14.82 -8.15 4.38
N GLU A 37 -16.08 -8.49 4.68
CA GLU A 37 -16.97 -9.18 3.73
C GLU A 37 -17.19 -8.40 2.43
N ARG A 38 -17.07 -7.07 2.47
CA ARG A 38 -17.20 -6.20 1.28
C ARG A 38 -15.85 -5.93 0.63
N TRP A 39 -14.82 -5.74 1.45
CA TRP A 39 -13.50 -5.33 0.95
C TRP A 39 -12.64 -6.48 0.45
N LEU A 40 -12.83 -7.71 0.96
CA LEU A 40 -12.15 -8.89 0.44
C LEU A 40 -12.61 -9.21 -1.00
N PRO A 41 -13.92 -9.26 -1.33
CA PRO A 41 -14.34 -9.40 -2.73
C PRO A 41 -13.85 -8.26 -3.62
N ALA A 42 -13.83 -7.02 -3.12
CA ALA A 42 -13.31 -5.89 -3.89
C ALA A 42 -11.81 -6.05 -4.21
N LEU A 43 -11.01 -6.54 -3.25
CA LEU A 43 -9.62 -6.88 -3.47
C LEU A 43 -9.46 -8.03 -4.47
N LEU A 44 -10.30 -9.07 -4.38
CA LEU A 44 -10.26 -10.19 -5.33
C LEU A 44 -10.59 -9.74 -6.77
N VAL A 45 -11.59 -8.87 -6.93
CA VAL A 45 -11.92 -8.27 -8.24
C VAL A 45 -10.74 -7.43 -8.75
N PHE A 46 -10.14 -6.61 -7.88
CA PHE A 46 -8.95 -5.84 -8.24
C PHE A 46 -7.80 -6.75 -8.72
N LEU A 47 -7.48 -7.81 -7.98
CA LEU A 47 -6.42 -8.77 -8.33
C LEU A 47 -6.72 -9.48 -9.66
N ALA A 48 -7.98 -9.89 -9.88
CA ALA A 48 -8.38 -10.56 -11.12
C ALA A 48 -8.26 -9.63 -12.34
N VAL A 49 -8.69 -8.37 -12.21
CA VAL A 49 -8.55 -7.35 -13.26
C VAL A 49 -7.08 -7.04 -13.50
N GLN A 50 -6.28 -6.89 -12.44
CA GLN A 50 -4.85 -6.66 -12.55
C GLN A 50 -4.16 -7.81 -13.30
N MET A 51 -4.42 -9.06 -12.91
CA MET A 51 -3.87 -10.24 -13.56
C MET A 51 -4.23 -10.30 -15.05
N LEU A 52 -5.51 -10.05 -15.39
CA LEU A 52 -5.96 -10.00 -16.78
C LEU A 52 -5.25 -8.91 -17.57
N LEU A 53 -5.12 -7.71 -17.00
CA LEU A 53 -4.47 -6.58 -17.67
C LEU A 53 -2.96 -6.79 -17.85
N VAL A 54 -2.27 -7.38 -16.87
CA VAL A 54 -0.87 -7.76 -17.00
C VAL A 54 -0.68 -8.72 -18.18
N GLN A 55 -1.56 -9.72 -18.32
CA GLN A 55 -1.51 -10.68 -19.43
C GLN A 55 -1.86 -10.05 -20.79
N VAL A 56 -2.90 -9.23 -20.85
CA VAL A 56 -3.39 -8.65 -22.12
C VAL A 56 -2.47 -7.54 -22.62
N LEU A 57 -1.87 -6.76 -21.72
CA LEU A 57 -1.03 -5.62 -22.06
C LEU A 57 0.47 -5.92 -21.98
N ASP A 58 0.84 -7.18 -21.72
CA ASP A 58 2.24 -7.64 -21.59
C ASP A 58 3.06 -6.73 -20.66
N ILE A 59 2.50 -6.44 -19.48
CA ILE A 59 3.12 -5.51 -18.54
C ILE A 59 4.33 -6.17 -17.91
N ASP A 60 5.52 -5.66 -18.22
CA ASP A 60 6.76 -6.22 -17.71
C ASP A 60 6.83 -6.16 -16.17
N PRO A 61 6.93 -7.30 -15.47
CA PRO A 61 7.27 -7.35 -14.06
C PRO A 61 8.72 -6.87 -13.91
N GLY A 62 8.93 -5.67 -13.36
CA GLY A 62 10.27 -5.06 -13.32
C GLY A 62 11.37 -5.99 -12.79
N GLU A 63 12.63 -5.73 -13.19
CA GLU A 63 13.80 -6.61 -12.97
C GLU A 63 13.95 -7.21 -11.57
N PHE A 64 13.60 -6.44 -10.53
CA PHE A 64 13.57 -6.95 -9.16
C PHE A 64 12.63 -8.16 -9.00
N MET A 65 11.39 -8.08 -9.50
CA MET A 65 10.43 -9.18 -9.39
C MET A 65 10.87 -10.41 -10.20
N LYS A 66 11.44 -10.21 -11.40
CA LYS A 66 12.05 -11.31 -12.19
C LYS A 66 13.15 -12.02 -11.41
N SER A 67 14.02 -11.28 -10.73
CA SER A 67 15.11 -11.86 -9.92
C SER A 67 14.62 -12.74 -8.76
N LEU A 68 13.38 -12.55 -8.32
CA LEU A 68 12.77 -13.31 -7.22
C LEU A 68 11.94 -14.50 -7.69
N ALA A 69 11.63 -14.57 -8.99
CA ALA A 69 10.75 -15.59 -9.54
C ALA A 69 11.28 -17.00 -9.28
N GLY A 70 10.44 -17.86 -8.70
CA GLY A 70 10.79 -19.26 -8.41
C GLY A 70 11.75 -19.47 -7.22
N SER A 71 12.15 -18.43 -6.49
CA SER A 71 13.09 -18.55 -5.35
C SER A 71 12.49 -19.28 -4.13
N ARG A 72 11.15 -19.33 -3.99
CA ARG A 72 10.41 -20.07 -2.94
C ARG A 72 10.79 -19.75 -1.49
N HIS A 73 11.33 -18.57 -1.22
CA HIS A 73 11.72 -18.14 0.14
C HIS A 73 10.54 -17.53 0.92
N LEU A 74 9.99 -18.29 1.88
CA LEU A 74 8.87 -17.82 2.73
C LEU A 74 9.18 -16.52 3.50
N PRO A 75 10.36 -16.32 4.13
CA PRO A 75 10.66 -15.07 4.82
C PRO A 75 10.61 -13.85 3.89
N LEU A 76 11.04 -14.02 2.64
CA LEU A 76 11.02 -12.96 1.63
C LEU A 76 9.58 -12.59 1.25
N VAL A 77 8.70 -13.58 1.09
CA VAL A 77 7.26 -13.37 0.84
C VAL A 77 6.64 -12.54 1.96
N LEU A 78 6.90 -12.92 3.21
CA LEU A 78 6.39 -12.18 4.37
C LEU A 78 6.95 -10.75 4.44
N MET A 79 8.23 -10.58 4.14
CA MET A 79 8.86 -9.27 4.09
C MET A 79 8.21 -8.37 3.04
N ILE A 80 8.03 -8.85 1.80
CA ILE A 80 7.39 -8.09 0.71
C ILE A 80 5.93 -7.79 1.04
N ALA A 81 5.21 -8.78 1.58
CA ALA A 81 3.81 -8.64 1.95
C ALA A 81 3.60 -7.57 3.03
N LEU A 82 4.49 -7.49 4.02
CA LEU A 82 4.27 -6.67 5.22
C LEU A 82 5.05 -5.36 5.26
N ALA A 83 6.20 -5.26 4.59
CA ALA A 83 7.08 -4.09 4.72
C ALA A 83 6.38 -2.79 4.30
N ALA A 84 5.81 -2.73 3.10
CA ALA A 84 5.15 -1.52 2.62
C ALA A 84 3.87 -1.16 3.42
N PRO A 85 2.96 -2.12 3.73
CA PRO A 85 1.79 -1.82 4.56
C PRO A 85 2.13 -1.32 5.96
N LEU A 86 3.17 -1.83 6.60
CA LEU A 86 3.56 -1.41 7.95
C LEU A 86 4.15 0.01 8.01
N LEU A 87 4.61 0.55 6.87
CA LEU A 87 5.08 1.93 6.76
C LEU A 87 3.95 2.94 6.55
N LEU A 88 2.74 2.48 6.21
CA LEU A 88 1.57 3.32 5.95
C LEU A 88 1.22 4.29 7.09
N PRO A 89 1.26 3.87 8.39
CA PRO A 89 1.06 4.80 9.50
C PRO A 89 2.11 5.92 9.51
N VAL A 90 3.37 5.60 9.23
CA VAL A 90 4.46 6.59 9.28
C VAL A 90 4.37 7.59 8.13
N GLN A 91 4.02 7.12 6.93
CA GLN A 91 3.72 8.00 5.80
C GLN A 91 2.57 8.96 6.09
N ARG A 92 1.59 8.55 6.89
CA ARG A 92 0.48 9.41 7.29
C ARG A 92 0.90 10.50 8.28
N LEU A 93 1.77 10.18 9.24
CA LEU A 93 2.39 11.21 10.08
C LEU A 93 3.10 12.25 9.21
N ALA A 94 3.70 11.83 8.09
CA ALA A 94 4.34 12.74 7.14
C ALA A 94 3.34 13.63 6.43
N ALA A 95 2.22 13.05 6.00
CA ALA A 95 1.21 13.72 5.22
C ALA A 95 0.47 14.80 6.02
N HIS A 96 0.31 14.69 7.35
CA HIS A 96 -0.43 15.66 8.19
C HIS A 96 0.23 17.04 8.35
N ALA A 97 1.14 17.41 7.45
CA ALA A 97 1.46 18.78 7.13
C ALA A 97 0.18 19.55 6.71
N PRO A 98 0.11 20.89 6.89
CA PRO A 98 -1.11 21.69 6.81
C PRO A 98 -1.87 21.68 5.46
N TRP A 99 -1.38 20.97 4.45
CA TRP A 99 -2.02 20.79 3.14
C TRP A 99 -2.81 19.48 3.00
N ALA A 100 -2.70 18.51 3.94
CA ALA A 100 -3.41 17.22 3.88
C ALA A 100 -4.82 17.21 4.51
N LEU A 101 -5.43 18.38 4.68
CA LEU A 101 -6.85 18.51 5.01
C LEU A 101 -7.79 18.07 3.86
N TRP A 102 -7.25 17.66 2.72
CA TRP A 102 -8.01 17.39 1.50
C TRP A 102 -8.11 15.89 1.22
N HIS A 103 -9.09 15.24 1.82
CA HIS A 103 -9.63 13.91 1.45
C HIS A 103 -8.73 12.65 1.58
N PRO A 104 -9.31 11.50 1.98
CA PRO A 104 -8.61 10.22 2.09
C PRO A 104 -7.99 9.68 0.78
N ALA A 105 -8.32 10.28 -0.37
CA ALA A 105 -7.68 10.01 -1.66
C ALA A 105 -6.33 10.73 -1.84
N ALA A 106 -6.09 11.87 -1.16
CA ALA A 106 -4.84 12.63 -1.32
C ALA A 106 -3.67 12.04 -0.52
N ASP A 107 -3.94 11.41 0.63
CA ASP A 107 -2.91 10.72 1.44
C ASP A 107 -2.19 9.61 0.64
N PHE A 108 -2.88 8.99 -0.33
CA PHE A 108 -2.29 8.00 -1.23
C PHE A 108 -1.85 8.58 -2.59
N GLY A 109 -2.38 9.74 -2.99
CA GLY A 109 -1.87 10.52 -4.12
C GLY A 109 -0.41 10.94 -3.94
N ILE A 110 0.11 11.01 -2.72
CA ILE A 110 1.54 11.26 -2.44
C ILE A 110 2.42 10.06 -2.83
N VAL A 111 1.92 8.82 -2.69
CA VAL A 111 2.59 7.62 -3.22
C VAL A 111 2.60 7.66 -4.75
N TYR A 112 1.50 8.11 -5.36
CA TYR A 112 1.41 8.34 -6.80
C TYR A 112 2.40 9.41 -7.29
N LEU A 113 2.55 10.53 -6.55
CA LEU A 113 3.48 11.62 -6.89
C LEU A 113 4.94 11.25 -6.68
N THR A 114 5.26 10.39 -5.70
CA THR A 114 6.63 9.89 -5.48
C THR A 114 7.02 8.76 -6.43
N ALA A 115 6.05 8.12 -7.09
CA ALA A 115 6.26 7.08 -8.10
C ALA A 115 6.46 7.62 -9.54
N LEU A 116 6.47 8.95 -9.75
CA LEU A 116 6.54 9.58 -11.07
C LEU A 116 7.86 9.41 -11.84
N TRP A 117 8.79 8.56 -11.39
CA TRP A 117 9.97 8.19 -12.16
C TRP A 117 10.61 6.87 -11.66
N PRO A 118 10.88 5.84 -12.50
CA PRO A 118 10.46 5.54 -13.88
C PRO A 118 9.47 4.34 -13.90
N VAL A 119 8.33 4.45 -13.19
CA VAL A 119 7.35 3.36 -13.13
C VAL A 119 6.52 3.33 -14.43
N PRO A 120 6.41 2.18 -15.13
CA PRO A 120 5.57 2.05 -16.32
C PRO A 120 4.11 2.46 -16.04
N LEU A 121 3.45 3.10 -17.01
CA LEU A 121 2.09 3.62 -16.85
C LEU A 121 1.08 2.54 -16.42
N GLY A 122 1.23 1.31 -16.91
CA GLY A 122 0.41 0.17 -16.50
C GLY A 122 0.51 -0.09 -14.99
N GLN A 123 1.74 -0.13 -14.46
CA GLN A 123 1.99 -0.31 -13.03
C GLN A 123 1.49 0.89 -12.21
N LEU A 124 1.65 2.11 -12.72
CA LEU A 124 1.15 3.32 -12.07
C LEU A 124 -0.38 3.31 -11.94
N SER A 125 -1.09 2.80 -12.96
CA SER A 125 -2.56 2.70 -12.90
C SER A 125 -3.03 1.69 -11.85
N PHE A 126 -2.32 0.58 -11.67
CA PHE A 126 -2.60 -0.37 -10.58
C PHE A 126 -2.33 0.24 -9.20
N ILE A 127 -1.21 0.94 -9.04
CA ILE A 127 -0.89 1.64 -7.79
C ILE A 127 -1.98 2.67 -7.47
N PHE A 128 -2.45 3.42 -8.47
CA PHE A 128 -3.53 4.39 -8.32
C PHE A 128 -4.86 3.74 -7.92
N ALA A 129 -5.28 2.70 -8.64
CA ALA A 129 -6.54 2.01 -8.36
C ALA A 129 -6.53 1.33 -6.97
N LEU A 130 -5.42 0.70 -6.58
CA LEU A 130 -5.24 0.16 -5.24
C LEU A 130 -5.29 1.27 -4.20
N SER A 131 -4.61 2.40 -4.45
CA SER A 131 -4.62 3.57 -3.58
C SER A 131 -6.04 4.10 -3.31
N LEU A 132 -6.88 4.17 -4.35
CA LEU A 132 -8.29 4.54 -4.20
C LEU A 132 -9.06 3.53 -3.35
N LEU A 133 -8.87 2.22 -3.60
CA LEU A 133 -9.51 1.16 -2.82
C LEU A 133 -9.16 1.26 -1.33
N LEU A 134 -7.87 1.46 -1.01
CA LEU A 134 -7.37 1.61 0.34
C LEU A 134 -7.90 2.90 1.01
N GLY A 135 -7.95 4.01 0.29
CA GLY A 135 -8.51 5.28 0.76
C GLY A 135 -10.00 5.16 1.12
N LEU A 136 -10.80 4.53 0.26
CA LEU A 136 -12.21 4.29 0.52
C LEU A 136 -12.43 3.31 1.68
N ALA A 137 -11.64 2.24 1.76
CA ALA A 137 -11.68 1.27 2.87
C ALA A 137 -11.41 1.95 4.21
N ARG A 138 -10.43 2.86 4.25
CA ARG A 138 -10.16 3.68 5.42
C ARG A 138 -11.34 4.57 5.76
N GLU A 139 -11.88 5.31 4.81
CA GLU A 139 -12.99 6.24 5.06
C GLU A 139 -14.18 5.52 5.68
N LYS A 140 -14.54 4.35 5.15
CA LYS A 140 -15.70 3.58 5.63
C LYS A 140 -15.45 2.83 6.94
N SER A 141 -14.23 2.38 7.20
CA SER A 141 -13.90 1.69 8.47
C SER A 141 -13.46 2.65 9.58
N GLY A 142 -13.03 3.84 9.21
CA GLY A 142 -12.37 4.79 10.08
C GLY A 142 -11.00 4.33 10.59
N SER A 143 -10.52 3.13 10.23
CA SER A 143 -9.30 2.53 10.78
C SER A 143 -8.22 2.42 9.71
N VAL A 144 -6.96 2.65 10.11
CA VAL A 144 -5.80 2.39 9.25
C VAL A 144 -5.50 0.89 9.11
N LEU A 145 -6.00 0.05 10.03
CA LEU A 145 -5.73 -1.38 10.03
C LEU A 145 -6.36 -2.10 8.84
N LEU A 146 -7.56 -1.71 8.42
CA LEU A 146 -8.22 -2.32 7.27
C LEU A 146 -7.42 -2.09 5.97
N PRO A 147 -7.02 -0.85 5.61
CA PRO A 147 -6.10 -0.61 4.50
C PRO A 147 -4.79 -1.39 4.61
N ILE A 148 -4.18 -1.49 5.80
CA ILE A 148 -2.95 -2.28 6.00
C ILE A 148 -3.20 -3.75 5.63
N LEU A 149 -4.31 -4.32 6.08
CA LEU A 149 -4.67 -5.71 5.77
C LEU A 149 -4.93 -5.93 4.28
N LEU A 150 -5.65 -5.02 3.62
CA LEU A 150 -5.92 -5.12 2.18
C LEU A 150 -4.64 -4.96 1.36
N HIS A 151 -3.77 -4.02 1.72
CA HIS A 151 -2.48 -3.81 1.06
C HIS A 151 -1.55 -5.01 1.29
N ALA A 152 -1.51 -5.56 2.51
CA ALA A 152 -0.76 -6.78 2.79
C ALA A 152 -1.29 -7.97 2.00
N GLY A 153 -2.62 -8.10 1.88
CA GLY A 153 -3.26 -9.13 1.06
C GLY A 153 -2.89 -9.02 -0.41
N ASN A 154 -2.91 -7.80 -0.97
CA ASN A 154 -2.44 -7.53 -2.33
C ASN A 154 -0.98 -7.95 -2.52
N ASN A 155 -0.10 -7.50 -1.63
CA ASN A 155 1.33 -7.78 -1.76
C ASN A 155 1.65 -9.25 -1.54
N LEU A 156 0.90 -9.94 -0.66
CA LEU A 156 1.01 -11.38 -0.45
C LEU A 156 0.60 -12.14 -1.72
N ALA A 157 -0.51 -11.77 -2.35
CA ALA A 157 -0.95 -12.38 -3.60
C ALA A 157 0.13 -12.22 -4.69
N SER A 158 0.61 -10.99 -4.92
CA SER A 158 1.67 -10.72 -5.88
C SER A 158 2.96 -11.49 -5.56
N ALA A 159 3.38 -11.52 -4.30
CA ALA A 159 4.57 -12.25 -3.87
C ALA A 159 4.43 -13.76 -4.09
N ILE A 160 3.27 -14.36 -3.78
CA ILE A 160 3.02 -15.78 -4.03
C ILE A 160 3.09 -16.08 -5.54
N THR A 161 2.41 -15.27 -6.35
CA THR A 161 2.37 -15.43 -7.81
C THR A 161 3.77 -15.39 -8.42
N VAL A 162 4.62 -14.45 -8.01
CA VAL A 162 5.99 -14.35 -8.54
C VAL A 162 6.92 -15.40 -7.92
N ILE A 163 6.98 -15.50 -6.60
CA ILE A 163 8.02 -16.29 -5.90
C ILE A 163 7.74 -17.80 -5.95
N TYR A 164 6.48 -18.22 -5.93
CA TYR A 164 6.11 -19.63 -5.92
C TYR A 164 5.60 -20.13 -7.26
N LEU A 165 4.77 -19.35 -7.96
CA LEU A 165 4.21 -19.77 -9.26
C LEU A 165 5.14 -19.43 -10.43
N GLY A 166 6.09 -18.50 -10.25
CA GLY A 166 7.03 -18.09 -11.30
C GLY A 166 6.38 -17.34 -12.46
N THR A 167 5.11 -16.96 -12.30
CA THR A 167 4.38 -16.13 -13.26
C THR A 167 4.62 -14.69 -12.84
N ALA A 168 5.54 -14.04 -13.55
CA ALA A 168 5.80 -12.62 -13.39
C ALA A 168 4.98 -11.87 -14.45
#